data_AF-A0A6N7H3N4-F1
#
_entry.id   AF-A0A6N7H3N4-F1
#
_cell.length_a   1.000
_cell.length_b   1.000
_cell.length_c   1.000
_cell.angle_alpha   90.00
_cell.angle_beta   90.00
_cell.angle_gamma   90.00
#
_symmetry.space_group_name_H-M   'P 1'
#
loop_
_entity.id
_entity.type
_entity.pdbx_description
1 polymer ?
#
loop_
_entity_poly.entity_id
_entity_poly.type
_entity_poly.pdbx_seq_one_letter_code
_entity_poly.pdbx_strand_id
1 'polypeptide(L)'
;MTSLREGIAEYLELRRSLGFRLKKDELYLGDFADFMERRHATHITAKLAVQWARLPASTDANYLAGRLRAVRSFARYRILSDPQTEIPATDLLARRRITFQPHIFSEEEIRRILVGSLRQWGGATRFYCLGRYTIYGLISVTGMRVGEVLNLDLGDVDLDQGVITIRNAKFGKSRLVPVHETTLIALQRYREERDAFLAGRIVKPFFISTHGRRVGHTALDRAFRRLTKRLGMRGASASIGPRLHDLRHTMAVEVLRRCYSTGADPERRLPALSTYLGHTHLTYTYWYLHQNPGLMTEAVARLQHRWGAPV
;
A
#
# COMPACT_ATOMS: atom_id res chain seq x y z
N MET A 1 19.61 10.29 -35.18
CA MET A 1 19.40 10.41 -33.73
C MET A 1 17.94 10.12 -33.45
N THR A 2 17.64 9.10 -32.63
CA THR A 2 16.27 8.77 -32.22
C THR A 2 15.66 9.99 -31.52
N SER A 3 14.44 10.39 -31.85
CA SER A 3 13.80 11.54 -31.22
C SER A 3 13.59 11.31 -29.71
N LEU A 4 13.32 12.38 -28.97
CA LEU A 4 13.07 12.29 -27.53
C LEU A 4 11.87 11.39 -27.22
N ARG A 5 10.79 11.46 -28.03
CA ARG A 5 9.59 10.64 -27.86
C ARG A 5 9.82 9.17 -28.17
N GLU A 6 10.52 8.88 -29.25
CA GLU A 6 10.90 7.51 -29.59
C GLU A 6 11.79 6.91 -28.49
N GLY A 7 12.77 7.66 -27.99
CA GLY A 7 13.60 7.21 -26.87
C GLY A 7 12.79 6.95 -25.59
N ILE A 8 11.78 7.77 -25.30
CA ILE A 8 10.87 7.54 -24.17
C ILE A 8 10.06 6.26 -24.40
N ALA A 9 9.54 6.02 -25.61
CA ALA A 9 8.77 4.83 -25.92
C ALA A 9 9.63 3.56 -25.75
N GLU A 10 10.84 3.55 -26.32
CA GLU A 10 11.81 2.45 -26.17
C GLU A 10 12.18 2.21 -24.70
N TYR A 11 12.43 3.28 -23.93
CA TYR A 11 12.67 3.19 -22.49
C TYR A 11 11.51 2.55 -21.74
N LEU A 12 10.27 3.01 -22.02
CA LEU A 12 9.08 2.49 -21.36
C LEU A 12 8.85 1.02 -21.71
N GLU A 13 9.07 0.64 -22.97
CA GLU A 13 8.97 -0.74 -23.44
C GLU A 13 9.99 -1.65 -22.75
N LEU A 14 11.27 -1.28 -22.77
CA LEU A 14 12.34 -2.01 -22.08
C LEU A 14 12.04 -2.17 -20.59
N ARG A 15 11.57 -1.12 -19.93
CA ARG A 15 11.27 -1.20 -18.50
C ARG A 15 10.01 -2.04 -18.23
N ARG A 16 9.04 -2.05 -19.14
CA ARG A 16 7.85 -2.91 -19.03
C ARG A 16 8.20 -4.37 -19.24
N SER A 17 9.12 -4.70 -20.16
CA SER A 17 9.60 -6.08 -20.33
C SER A 17 10.31 -6.60 -19.08
N LEU A 18 10.96 -5.72 -18.32
CA LEU A 18 11.53 -6.00 -16.98
C LEU A 18 10.49 -6.01 -15.83
N GLY A 19 9.18 -5.95 -16.14
CA GLY A 19 8.09 -6.08 -15.17
C GLY A 19 7.68 -4.78 -14.46
N PHE A 20 8.17 -3.61 -14.88
CA PHE A 20 7.74 -2.33 -14.31
C PHE A 20 6.45 -1.82 -14.98
N ARG A 21 5.45 -1.40 -14.19
CA ARG A 21 4.18 -0.86 -14.74
C ARG A 21 4.27 0.58 -15.26
N LEU A 22 5.15 1.41 -14.68
CA LEU A 22 5.50 2.80 -15.08
C LEU A 22 4.36 3.79 -15.42
N LYS A 23 3.09 3.53 -15.05
CA LYS A 23 1.95 4.42 -15.41
C LYS A 23 2.15 5.91 -15.10
N LYS A 24 2.76 6.25 -13.96
CA LYS A 24 3.04 7.66 -13.60
C LYS A 24 4.25 8.20 -14.34
N ASP A 25 5.29 7.39 -14.48
CA ASP A 25 6.51 7.78 -15.20
C ASP A 25 6.21 8.05 -16.68
N GLU A 26 5.32 7.28 -17.31
CA GLU A 26 4.83 7.51 -18.68
C GLU A 26 4.15 8.87 -18.83
N LEU A 27 3.21 9.21 -17.95
CA LEU A 27 2.57 10.53 -17.95
C LEU A 27 3.58 11.66 -17.77
N TYR A 28 4.50 11.51 -16.81
CA TYR A 28 5.54 12.48 -16.55
C TYR A 28 6.53 12.64 -17.71
N LEU A 29 6.92 11.56 -18.37
CA LEU A 29 7.84 11.61 -19.50
C LEU A 29 7.16 12.18 -20.74
N GLY A 30 5.86 11.90 -20.96
CA GLY A 30 5.05 12.56 -21.99
C GLY A 30 4.99 14.07 -21.78
N ASP A 31 4.59 14.50 -20.58
CA ASP A 31 4.57 15.92 -20.18
C ASP A 31 5.95 16.60 -20.35
N PHE A 32 7.03 15.86 -20.12
CA PHE A 32 8.40 16.35 -20.28
C PHE A 32 8.80 16.49 -21.75
N ALA A 33 8.41 15.54 -22.60
CA ALA A 33 8.62 15.64 -24.05
C ALA A 33 7.93 16.87 -24.64
N ASP A 34 6.66 17.08 -24.31
CA ASP A 34 5.89 18.26 -24.74
C ASP A 34 6.56 19.58 -24.32
N PHE A 35 7.23 19.59 -23.18
CA PHE A 35 7.96 20.74 -22.68
C PHE A 35 9.26 20.99 -23.44
N MET A 36 10.03 19.93 -23.72
CA MET A 36 11.29 20.02 -24.45
C MET A 36 11.06 20.50 -25.89
N GLU A 37 10.04 19.98 -26.55
CA GLU A 37 9.65 20.36 -27.91
C GLU A 37 9.24 21.84 -27.99
N ARG A 38 8.41 22.32 -27.05
CA ARG A 38 8.03 23.74 -26.97
C ARG A 38 9.21 24.68 -26.74
N ARG A 39 10.34 24.18 -26.23
CA ARG A 39 11.57 24.96 -26.02
C ARG A 39 12.61 24.74 -27.10
N HIS A 40 12.29 23.94 -28.12
CA HIS A 40 13.22 23.51 -29.15
C HIS A 40 14.53 22.94 -28.58
N ALA A 41 14.44 22.29 -27.41
CA ALA A 41 15.59 21.72 -26.73
C ALA A 41 15.83 20.29 -27.21
N THR A 42 17.02 20.02 -27.73
CA THR A 42 17.40 18.72 -28.30
C THR A 42 17.98 17.76 -27.28
N HIS A 43 18.58 18.27 -26.20
CA HIS A 43 19.25 17.47 -25.16
C HIS A 43 18.69 17.73 -23.78
N ILE A 44 18.62 16.68 -22.96
CA ILE A 44 18.19 16.79 -21.57
C ILE A 44 19.30 17.47 -20.77
N THR A 45 19.02 18.62 -20.16
CA THR A 45 19.91 19.26 -19.19
C THR A 45 19.29 19.25 -17.79
N ALA A 46 20.12 19.29 -16.75
CA ALA A 46 19.65 19.38 -15.37
C ALA A 46 18.78 20.63 -15.15
N LYS A 47 19.15 21.75 -15.78
CA LYS A 47 18.39 23.01 -15.73
C LYS A 47 16.99 22.85 -16.31
N LEU A 48 16.85 22.27 -17.50
CA LEU A 48 15.56 22.06 -18.16
C LEU A 48 14.68 21.07 -17.38
N ALA A 49 15.27 19.99 -16.87
CA ALA A 49 14.56 18.99 -16.06
C ALA A 49 14.00 19.60 -14.76
N VAL A 50 14.77 20.44 -14.06
CA VAL A 50 14.31 21.13 -12.84
C VAL A 50 13.23 22.15 -13.15
N GLN A 51 13.41 22.95 -14.22
CA GLN A 51 12.41 23.92 -14.64
C GLN A 51 11.07 23.25 -14.94
N TRP A 52 11.08 22.16 -15.72
CA TRP A 52 9.87 21.40 -16.01
C TRP A 52 9.25 20.78 -14.77
N ALA A 53 10.07 20.20 -13.88
CA ALA A 53 9.57 19.57 -12.66
C ALA A 53 8.84 20.59 -11.76
N ARG A 54 9.26 21.86 -11.78
CA ARG A 54 8.67 22.98 -11.02
C ARG A 54 7.54 23.73 -11.75
N LEU A 55 7.23 23.42 -13.01
CA LEU A 55 6.16 24.10 -13.75
C LEU A 55 4.78 24.06 -13.07
N PRO A 56 4.33 22.93 -12.49
CA PRO A 56 3.07 22.94 -11.78
C PRO A 56 3.16 23.82 -10.54
N ALA A 57 2.14 24.66 -10.30
CA ALA A 57 2.00 25.47 -9.09
C ALA A 57 1.62 24.61 -7.85
N SER A 58 2.28 23.47 -7.66
CA SER A 58 2.06 22.55 -6.56
C SER A 58 3.05 22.80 -5.43
N THR A 59 2.56 22.86 -4.21
CA THR A 59 3.38 22.96 -2.99
C THR A 59 3.86 21.60 -2.48
N ASP A 60 3.49 20.50 -3.13
CA ASP A 60 3.92 19.15 -2.72
C ASP A 60 5.34 18.84 -3.25
N ALA A 61 6.32 19.03 -2.37
CA ALA A 61 7.73 18.72 -2.64
C ALA A 61 7.95 17.27 -3.12
N ASN A 62 7.15 16.29 -2.66
CA ASN A 62 7.27 14.90 -3.11
C ASN A 62 6.76 14.71 -4.54
N TYR A 63 5.72 15.46 -4.94
CA TYR A 63 5.22 15.45 -6.31
C TYR A 63 6.28 15.99 -7.29
N LEU A 64 6.88 17.14 -6.99
CA LEU A 64 7.94 17.75 -7.81
C LEU A 64 9.18 16.85 -7.88
N ALA A 65 9.61 16.28 -6.74
CA ALA A 65 10.73 15.32 -6.72
C ALA A 65 10.41 14.03 -7.50
N GLY A 66 9.15 13.59 -7.50
CA GLY A 66 8.68 12.44 -8.27
C GLY A 66 8.75 12.68 -9.79
N ARG A 67 8.37 13.88 -10.24
CA ARG A 67 8.53 14.32 -11.64
C ARG A 67 10.00 14.25 -12.07
N LEU A 68 10.89 14.88 -11.30
CA LEU A 68 12.33 14.88 -11.61
C LEU A 68 12.95 13.47 -11.57
N ARG A 69 12.44 12.59 -10.70
CA ARG A 69 12.88 11.18 -10.64
C ARG A 69 12.58 10.43 -11.95
N ALA A 70 11.42 10.67 -12.57
CA ALA A 70 11.08 10.03 -13.84
C ALA A 70 12.06 10.44 -14.94
N VAL A 71 12.29 11.76 -15.09
CA VAL A 71 13.26 12.31 -16.05
C VAL A 71 14.67 11.79 -15.78
N ARG A 72 15.11 11.76 -14.52
CA ARG A 72 16.43 11.20 -14.14
C ARG A 72 16.58 9.73 -14.54
N SER A 73 15.52 8.95 -14.37
CA SER A 73 15.55 7.52 -14.70
C SER A 73 15.63 7.31 -16.22
N PHE A 74 14.97 8.17 -17.00
CA PHE A 74 15.06 8.17 -18.45
C PHE A 74 16.42 8.71 -18.95
N ALA A 75 16.93 9.80 -18.38
CA ALA A 75 18.23 10.39 -18.74
C ALA A 75 19.38 9.38 -18.60
N ARG A 76 19.34 8.51 -17.57
CA ARG A 76 20.30 7.41 -17.40
C ARG A 76 20.27 6.38 -18.52
N TYR A 77 19.10 6.14 -19.12
CA TYR A 77 18.98 5.28 -20.29
C TYR A 77 19.45 6.01 -21.54
N ARG A 78 19.05 7.29 -21.67
CA ARG A 78 19.28 8.11 -22.84
C ARG A 78 20.76 8.48 -23.05
N ILE A 79 21.55 8.60 -21.98
CA ILE A 79 22.98 8.94 -22.08
C ILE A 79 23.79 7.98 -22.96
N LEU A 80 23.33 6.73 -23.11
CA LEU A 80 23.96 5.74 -23.98
C LEU A 80 23.81 6.06 -25.47
N SER A 81 22.72 6.73 -25.86
CA SER A 81 22.42 7.09 -27.26
C SER A 81 22.60 8.59 -27.55
N ASP A 82 22.63 9.43 -26.52
CA ASP A 82 22.88 10.86 -26.61
C ASP A 82 23.87 11.29 -25.51
N PRO A 83 25.17 11.39 -25.82
CA PRO A 83 26.20 11.76 -24.86
C PRO A 83 26.05 13.17 -24.25
N GLN A 84 25.26 14.05 -24.87
CA GLN A 84 25.01 15.41 -24.37
C GLN A 84 23.90 15.44 -23.30
N THR A 85 23.28 14.30 -23.01
CA THR A 85 22.29 14.16 -21.94
C THR A 85 22.95 14.28 -20.56
N GLU A 86 22.50 15.26 -19.78
CA GLU A 86 22.85 15.39 -18.37
C GLU A 86 21.87 14.59 -17.50
N ILE A 87 22.39 13.89 -16.50
CA ILE A 87 21.57 13.20 -15.49
C ILE A 87 21.37 14.15 -14.30
N PRO A 88 20.14 14.65 -14.04
CA PRO A 88 19.92 15.59 -12.94
C PRO A 88 20.28 14.95 -11.59
N ALA A 89 21.04 15.65 -10.75
CA ALA A 89 21.43 15.15 -9.42
C ALA A 89 20.21 14.90 -8.52
N THR A 90 20.39 14.05 -7.50
CA THR A 90 19.29 13.57 -6.63
C THR A 90 18.75 14.62 -5.67
N ASP A 91 19.56 15.62 -5.33
CA ASP A 91 19.36 16.67 -4.34
C ASP A 91 18.81 17.98 -4.91
N LEU A 92 18.70 18.11 -6.24
CA LEU A 92 18.19 19.32 -6.91
C LEU A 92 16.76 19.72 -6.51
N LEU A 93 15.95 18.76 -6.04
CA LEU A 93 14.64 19.01 -5.44
C LEU A 93 14.54 18.28 -4.11
N ALA A 94 14.30 19.05 -3.05
CA ALA A 94 14.13 18.52 -1.71
C ALA A 94 12.96 17.54 -1.66
N ARG A 95 13.20 16.37 -1.07
CA ARG A 95 12.14 15.43 -0.74
C ARG A 95 11.76 15.61 0.72
N ARG A 96 10.54 16.08 0.99
CA ARG A 96 10.05 16.16 2.37
C ARG A 96 9.81 14.74 2.88
N ARG A 97 10.62 14.31 3.85
CA ARG A 97 10.38 13.07 4.59
C ARG A 97 9.15 13.29 5.46
N ILE A 98 8.01 12.75 5.02
CA ILE A 98 6.78 12.81 5.81
C ILE A 98 6.96 11.83 6.97
N THR A 99 7.22 12.36 8.17
CA THR A 99 7.25 11.60 9.43
C THR A 99 5.81 11.37 9.88
N PHE A 100 5.09 10.51 9.17
CA PHE A 100 3.75 10.13 9.57
C PHE A 100 3.83 9.00 10.61
N GLN A 101 3.14 9.17 11.73
CA GLN A 101 2.92 8.11 12.70
C GLN A 101 1.58 7.42 12.39
N PRO A 102 1.58 6.10 12.12
CA PRO A 102 0.35 5.36 11.92
C PRO A 102 -0.44 5.25 13.20
N HIS A 103 -1.76 5.26 13.03
CA HIS A 103 -2.68 4.99 14.12
C HIS A 103 -2.67 3.50 14.43
N ILE A 104 -2.21 3.10 15.61
CA ILE A 104 -2.32 1.72 16.07
C ILE A 104 -3.68 1.57 16.75
N PHE A 105 -4.58 0.80 16.12
CA PHE A 105 -5.93 0.65 16.62
C PHE A 105 -5.96 -0.25 17.86
N SER A 106 -6.77 0.11 18.85
CA SER A 106 -7.11 -0.82 19.93
C SER A 106 -8.09 -1.90 19.46
N GLU A 107 -8.20 -3.00 20.20
CA GLU A 107 -9.19 -4.05 19.92
C GLU A 107 -10.62 -3.48 19.90
N GLU A 108 -10.92 -2.57 20.83
CA GLU A 108 -12.21 -1.88 20.90
C GLU A 108 -12.45 -0.96 19.68
N GLU A 109 -11.41 -0.28 19.18
CA GLU A 109 -11.52 0.50 17.95
C GLU A 109 -11.80 -0.39 16.73
N ILE A 110 -11.08 -1.51 16.59
CA ILE A 110 -11.31 -2.48 15.52
C ILE A 110 -12.75 -3.01 15.61
N ARG A 111 -13.20 -3.40 16.81
CA ARG A 111 -14.57 -3.87 17.03
C ARG A 111 -15.60 -2.82 16.62
N ARG A 112 -15.42 -1.55 17.01
CA ARG A 112 -16.30 -0.44 16.59
C ARG A 112 -16.29 -0.21 15.08
N ILE A 113 -15.14 -0.34 14.43
CA ILE A 113 -15.03 -0.28 12.96
C ILE A 113 -15.83 -1.40 12.31
N LEU A 114 -15.66 -2.64 12.77
CA LEU A 114 -16.33 -3.80 12.21
C LEU A 114 -17.85 -3.69 12.42
N VAL A 115 -18.32 -3.46 13.66
CA VAL A 115 -19.75 -3.27 13.93
C VAL A 115 -20.32 -2.09 13.16
N GLY A 116 -19.61 -0.97 13.09
CA GLY A 116 -20.03 0.21 12.34
C GLY A 116 -20.09 -0.01 10.83
N SER A 117 -19.26 -0.91 10.28
CA SER A 117 -19.25 -1.23 8.85
C SER A 117 -20.49 -2.02 8.40
N LEU A 118 -21.14 -2.74 9.31
CA LEU A 118 -22.40 -3.44 9.06
C LEU A 118 -23.62 -2.50 8.99
N ARG A 119 -23.50 -1.27 9.54
CA ARG A 119 -24.60 -0.30 9.54
C ARG A 119 -24.87 0.24 8.13
N GLN A 120 -26.15 0.24 7.74
CA GLN A 120 -26.63 0.82 6.48
C GLN A 120 -26.76 2.33 6.63
N TRP A 121 -25.88 3.05 5.96
CA TRP A 121 -25.81 4.50 6.03
C TRP A 121 -25.96 5.11 4.64
N GLY A 122 -26.83 6.11 4.51
CA GLY A 122 -27.04 6.84 3.25
C GLY A 122 -27.42 5.92 2.09
N GLY A 123 -28.37 5.01 2.31
CA GLY A 123 -28.86 4.08 1.28
C GLY A 123 -27.94 2.89 0.97
N ALA A 124 -26.88 2.67 1.74
CA ALA A 124 -26.01 1.51 1.58
C ALA A 124 -26.80 0.19 1.73
N THR A 125 -26.61 -0.75 0.80
CA THR A 125 -27.23 -2.09 0.87
C THR A 125 -26.55 -2.96 1.93
N ARG A 126 -27.28 -3.96 2.44
CA ARG A 126 -26.72 -4.97 3.37
C ARG A 126 -25.50 -5.67 2.78
N PHE A 127 -25.56 -6.06 1.50
CA PHE A 127 -24.44 -6.68 0.80
C PHE A 127 -23.19 -5.79 0.78
N TYR A 128 -23.35 -4.49 0.49
CA TYR A 128 -22.23 -3.55 0.52
C TYR A 128 -21.63 -3.38 1.93
N CYS A 129 -22.46 -3.39 2.97
CA CYS A 129 -22.02 -3.35 4.36
C CYS A 129 -21.24 -4.61 4.75
N LEU A 130 -21.75 -5.79 4.40
CA LEU A 130 -21.07 -7.06 4.63
C LEU A 130 -19.72 -7.15 3.91
N GLY A 131 -19.63 -6.67 2.66
CA GLY A 131 -18.37 -6.60 1.93
C GLY A 131 -17.32 -5.75 2.64
N ARG A 132 -17.71 -4.57 3.15
CA ARG A 132 -16.81 -3.71 3.94
C ARG A 132 -16.38 -4.37 5.25
N TYR A 133 -17.31 -4.97 5.98
CA TYR A 133 -17.03 -5.72 7.21
C TYR A 133 -15.95 -6.78 6.97
N THR A 134 -16.17 -7.60 5.95
CA THR A 134 -15.29 -8.73 5.62
C THR A 134 -13.91 -8.23 5.17
N ILE A 135 -13.86 -7.20 4.32
CA ILE A 135 -12.58 -6.62 3.87
C ILE A 135 -11.80 -6.00 5.02
N TYR A 136 -12.45 -5.19 5.87
CA TYR A 136 -11.77 -4.55 7.00
C TYR A 136 -11.28 -5.56 8.03
N GLY A 137 -12.12 -6.56 8.36
CA GLY A 137 -11.77 -7.65 9.26
C GLY A 137 -10.60 -8.47 8.73
N LEU A 138 -10.64 -8.83 7.44
CA LEU A 138 -9.55 -9.57 6.81
C LEU A 138 -8.23 -8.80 6.90
N ILE A 139 -8.22 -7.50 6.59
CA ILE A 139 -7.01 -6.66 6.71
C ILE A 139 -6.53 -6.58 8.16
N SER A 140 -7.44 -6.45 9.14
CA SER A 140 -7.06 -6.32 10.55
C SER A 140 -6.43 -7.58 11.12
N VAL A 141 -6.80 -8.78 10.64
CA VAL A 141 -6.27 -10.05 11.17
C VAL A 141 -5.11 -10.61 10.35
N THR A 142 -5.06 -10.36 9.05
CA THR A 142 -3.99 -10.87 8.17
C THR A 142 -2.91 -9.85 7.85
N GLY A 143 -3.17 -8.56 8.13
CA GLY A 143 -2.31 -7.46 7.70
C GLY A 143 -2.04 -7.42 6.20
N MET A 144 -2.87 -8.04 5.35
CA MET A 144 -2.72 -7.94 3.90
C MET A 144 -2.78 -6.48 3.44
N ARG A 145 -2.09 -6.14 2.34
CA ARG A 145 -2.29 -4.82 1.73
C ARG A 145 -3.70 -4.77 1.15
N VAL A 146 -4.36 -3.61 1.25
CA VAL A 146 -5.68 -3.40 0.63
C VAL A 146 -5.68 -3.78 -0.85
N GLY A 147 -4.62 -3.46 -1.60
CA GLY A 147 -4.50 -3.85 -3.00
C GLY A 147 -4.39 -5.36 -3.21
N GLU A 148 -3.83 -6.12 -2.27
CA GLU A 148 -3.78 -7.59 -2.33
C GLU A 148 -5.19 -8.15 -2.10
N VAL A 149 -5.87 -7.70 -1.03
CA VAL A 149 -7.25 -8.10 -0.71
C VAL A 149 -8.21 -7.81 -1.87
N LEU A 150 -8.16 -6.60 -2.41
CA LEU A 150 -9.05 -6.18 -3.49
C LEU A 150 -8.77 -6.91 -4.81
N ASN A 151 -7.58 -7.48 -4.99
CA ASN A 151 -7.21 -8.20 -6.21
C ASN A 151 -7.45 -9.72 -6.14
N LEU A 152 -7.91 -10.25 -5.00
CA LEU A 152 -8.27 -11.66 -4.88
C LEU A 152 -9.35 -12.04 -5.91
N ASP A 153 -9.14 -13.15 -6.60
CA ASP A 153 -10.14 -13.86 -7.39
C ASP A 153 -10.67 -15.07 -6.62
N LEU A 154 -11.76 -15.68 -7.09
CA LEU A 154 -12.37 -16.85 -6.43
C LEU A 154 -11.36 -17.98 -6.21
N GLY A 155 -10.49 -18.25 -7.19
CA GLY A 155 -9.45 -19.29 -7.09
C GLY A 155 -8.24 -18.93 -6.23
N ASP A 156 -8.24 -17.75 -5.58
CA ASP A 156 -7.21 -17.35 -4.64
C ASP A 156 -7.63 -17.61 -3.18
N VAL A 157 -8.89 -17.91 -2.92
CA VAL A 157 -9.43 -18.08 -1.57
C VAL A 157 -9.91 -19.51 -1.42
N ASP A 158 -9.07 -20.34 -0.79
CA ASP A 158 -9.43 -21.69 -0.42
C ASP A 158 -10.22 -21.65 0.89
N LEU A 159 -11.54 -21.79 0.78
CA LEU A 159 -12.47 -21.77 1.91
C LEU A 159 -12.54 -23.11 2.64
N ASP A 160 -11.94 -24.17 2.10
CA ASP A 160 -11.93 -25.49 2.75
C ASP A 160 -10.70 -25.62 3.63
N GLN A 161 -9.54 -25.17 3.13
CA GLN A 161 -8.26 -25.20 3.85
C GLN A 161 -8.01 -23.92 4.68
N GLY A 162 -8.80 -22.86 4.49
CA GLY A 162 -8.59 -21.58 5.17
C GLY A 162 -7.28 -20.91 4.75
N VAL A 163 -6.95 -20.97 3.45
CA VAL A 163 -5.70 -20.40 2.91
C VAL A 163 -6.00 -19.43 1.78
N ILE A 164 -5.41 -18.24 1.86
CA ILE A 164 -5.46 -17.22 0.80
C ILE A 164 -4.15 -17.20 0.04
N THR A 165 -4.22 -17.35 -1.28
CA THR A 165 -3.08 -17.26 -2.19
C THR A 165 -2.96 -15.86 -2.75
N ILE A 166 -1.94 -15.12 -2.35
CA ILE A 166 -1.66 -13.81 -2.94
C ILE A 166 -0.78 -14.00 -4.16
N ARG A 167 -1.37 -13.85 -5.35
CA ARG A 167 -0.65 -13.88 -6.63
C ARG A 167 -0.09 -12.52 -7.00
N ASN A 168 1.00 -12.51 -7.75
CA ASN A 168 1.54 -11.31 -8.40
C ASN A 168 1.79 -10.13 -7.43
N ALA A 169 2.32 -10.41 -6.22
CA ALA A 169 2.81 -9.35 -5.35
C ALA A 169 4.00 -8.63 -6.02
N LYS A 170 4.46 -7.51 -5.45
CA LYS A 170 5.58 -6.74 -6.00
C LYS A 170 6.76 -7.68 -6.32
N PHE A 171 7.22 -7.68 -7.58
CA PHE A 171 8.25 -8.58 -8.14
C PHE A 171 7.84 -10.03 -8.41
N GLY A 172 6.56 -10.33 -8.64
CA GLY A 172 6.11 -11.66 -9.09
C GLY A 172 6.16 -12.75 -8.02
N LYS A 173 6.39 -12.38 -6.75
CA LYS A 173 6.38 -13.33 -5.64
C LYS A 173 4.95 -13.65 -5.23
N SER A 174 4.62 -14.94 -5.12
CA SER A 174 3.38 -15.41 -4.53
C SER A 174 3.61 -15.81 -3.07
N ARG A 175 2.59 -15.69 -2.23
CA ARG A 175 2.64 -16.19 -0.85
C ARG A 175 1.29 -16.68 -0.37
N LEU A 176 1.32 -17.63 0.56
CA LEU A 176 0.16 -18.16 1.24
C LEU A 176 -0.09 -17.40 2.54
N VAL A 177 -1.35 -17.09 2.80
CA VAL A 177 -1.82 -16.42 4.02
C VAL A 177 -2.88 -17.32 4.66
N PRO A 178 -2.51 -18.14 5.66
CA PRO A 178 -3.48 -18.89 6.42
C PRO A 178 -4.36 -17.93 7.24
N VAL A 179 -5.64 -18.28 7.39
CA VAL A 179 -6.61 -17.53 8.19
C VAL A 179 -7.21 -18.42 9.28
N HIS A 180 -7.54 -17.81 10.42
CA HIS A 180 -8.21 -18.50 11.51
C HIS A 180 -9.66 -18.84 11.13
N GLU A 181 -10.23 -19.88 11.75
CA GLU A 181 -11.60 -20.36 11.50
C GLU A 181 -12.65 -19.24 11.58
N THR A 182 -12.53 -18.35 12.56
CA THR A 182 -13.43 -17.18 12.70
C THR A 182 -13.40 -16.24 11.49
N THR A 183 -12.25 -16.11 10.83
CA THR A 183 -12.12 -15.34 9.58
C THR A 183 -12.70 -16.11 8.40
N LEU A 184 -12.51 -17.43 8.39
CA LEU A 184 -13.06 -18.29 7.37
C LEU A 184 -14.59 -18.23 7.33
N ILE A 185 -15.24 -18.30 8.50
CA ILE A 185 -16.71 -18.14 8.64
C ILE A 185 -17.19 -16.81 8.02
N ALA A 186 -16.46 -15.71 8.27
CA ALA A 186 -16.80 -14.41 7.69
C ALA A 186 -16.65 -14.38 6.17
N LEU A 187 -15.61 -15.04 5.63
CA LEU A 187 -15.38 -15.15 4.18
C LEU A 187 -16.44 -16.03 3.50
N GLN A 188 -16.82 -17.16 4.11
CA GLN A 188 -17.88 -18.05 3.64
C GLN A 188 -19.23 -17.32 3.59
N ARG A 189 -19.60 -16.64 4.69
CA ARG A 189 -20.82 -15.82 4.73
C ARG A 189 -20.83 -14.75 3.65
N TYR A 190 -19.70 -14.07 3.43
CA TYR A 190 -19.60 -13.11 2.33
C TYR A 190 -19.76 -13.78 0.97
N ARG A 191 -19.17 -14.96 0.78
CA ARG A 191 -19.24 -15.72 -0.48
C ARG A 191 -20.67 -16.15 -0.81
N GLU A 192 -21.42 -16.62 0.17
CA GLU A 192 -22.84 -16.98 0.02
C GLU A 192 -23.69 -15.79 -0.41
N GLU A 193 -23.60 -14.66 0.32
CA GLU A 193 -24.36 -13.44 0.03
C GLU A 193 -23.94 -12.81 -1.31
N ARG A 194 -22.68 -12.97 -1.69
CA ARG A 194 -22.16 -12.58 -3.02
C ARG A 194 -22.78 -13.41 -4.13
N ASP A 195 -22.81 -14.73 -3.97
CA ASP A 195 -23.30 -15.63 -5.02
C ASP A 195 -24.82 -15.47 -5.18
N ALA A 196 -25.56 -15.29 -4.08
CA ALA A 196 -26.96 -14.89 -4.10
C ALA A 196 -27.18 -13.54 -4.81
N PHE A 197 -26.36 -12.52 -4.51
CA PHE A 197 -26.44 -11.21 -5.17
C PHE A 197 -26.17 -11.28 -6.68
N LEU A 198 -25.30 -12.18 -7.12
CA LEU A 198 -24.96 -12.34 -8.53
C LEU A 198 -26.01 -13.11 -9.34
N ALA A 199 -26.89 -13.88 -8.68
CA ALA A 199 -27.98 -14.63 -9.32
C ALA A 199 -27.53 -15.42 -10.56
N GLY A 200 -26.44 -16.18 -10.43
CA GLY A 200 -25.87 -17.01 -11.50
C GLY A 200 -24.87 -16.30 -12.44
N ARG A 201 -24.65 -14.98 -12.29
CA ARG A 201 -23.64 -14.26 -13.09
C ARG A 201 -22.22 -14.69 -12.73
N ILE A 202 -21.43 -15.09 -13.73
CA ILE A 202 -20.04 -15.48 -13.56
C ILE A 202 -19.16 -14.22 -13.43
N VAL A 203 -18.62 -14.00 -12.24
CA VAL A 203 -17.72 -12.88 -11.92
C VAL A 203 -16.48 -13.42 -11.21
N LYS A 204 -15.28 -13.11 -11.72
CA LYS A 204 -14.01 -13.63 -11.21
C LYS A 204 -13.55 -13.04 -9.86
N PRO A 205 -13.60 -11.71 -9.63
CA PRO A 205 -13.17 -11.11 -8.37
C PRO A 205 -13.89 -11.69 -7.16
N PHE A 206 -13.15 -12.00 -6.09
CA PHE A 206 -13.75 -12.43 -4.83
C PHE A 206 -14.57 -11.30 -4.23
N PHE A 207 -13.95 -10.14 -3.97
CA PHE A 207 -14.66 -8.96 -3.48
C PHE A 207 -15.25 -8.10 -4.61
N ILE A 208 -16.57 -7.98 -4.64
CA ILE A 208 -17.33 -7.19 -5.62
C ILE A 208 -18.11 -6.04 -4.98
N SER A 209 -18.32 -5.00 -5.78
CA SER A 209 -19.20 -3.88 -5.52
C SER A 209 -20.65 -4.24 -5.83
N THR A 210 -21.57 -3.34 -5.48
CA THR A 210 -23.01 -3.43 -5.83
C THR A 210 -23.29 -3.39 -7.34
N HIS A 211 -22.28 -3.20 -8.18
CA HIS A 211 -22.40 -3.29 -9.64
C HIS A 211 -21.88 -4.64 -10.19
N GLY A 212 -21.49 -5.58 -9.32
CA GLY A 212 -20.91 -6.86 -9.72
C GLY A 212 -19.49 -6.74 -10.29
N ARG A 213 -18.78 -5.63 -10.02
CA ARG A 213 -17.39 -5.39 -10.43
C ARG A 213 -16.47 -5.38 -9.22
N ARG A 214 -15.17 -5.68 -9.40
CA ARG A 214 -14.15 -5.59 -8.34
C ARG A 214 -14.29 -4.30 -7.54
N VAL A 215 -14.22 -4.41 -6.21
CA VAL A 215 -14.31 -3.24 -5.33
C VAL A 215 -13.18 -2.25 -5.63
N GLY A 216 -13.54 -0.99 -5.85
CA GLY A 216 -12.58 0.08 -6.12
C GLY A 216 -11.89 0.58 -4.85
N HIS A 217 -10.56 0.66 -4.88
CA HIS A 217 -9.75 1.15 -3.75
C HIS A 217 -10.20 2.53 -3.24
N THR A 218 -10.39 3.49 -4.14
CA THR A 218 -10.81 4.85 -3.78
C THR A 218 -12.16 4.88 -3.08
N ALA A 219 -13.10 4.03 -3.51
CA ALA A 219 -14.43 3.94 -2.92
C ALA A 219 -14.36 3.34 -1.50
N LEU A 220 -13.57 2.28 -1.32
CA LEU A 220 -13.34 1.65 -0.02
C LEU A 220 -12.67 2.62 0.96
N ASP A 221 -11.60 3.31 0.54
CA ASP A 221 -10.91 4.31 1.37
C ASP A 221 -11.82 5.48 1.75
N ARG A 222 -12.70 5.91 0.85
CA ARG A 222 -13.68 6.97 1.14
C ARG A 222 -14.72 6.47 2.15
N ALA A 223 -15.18 5.22 2.03
CA ALA A 223 -16.09 4.61 2.98
C ALA A 223 -15.45 4.47 4.37
N PHE A 224 -14.18 4.05 4.44
CA PHE A 224 -13.43 3.94 5.69
C PHE A 224 -13.25 5.31 6.38
N ARG A 225 -12.90 6.35 5.60
CA ARG A 225 -12.80 7.73 6.13
C ARG A 225 -14.13 8.25 6.68
N ARG A 226 -15.24 8.02 5.97
CA ARG A 226 -16.58 8.38 6.45
C ARG A 226 -16.94 7.62 7.73
N LEU A 227 -16.61 6.33 7.80
CA LEU A 227 -16.86 5.49 8.96
C LEU A 227 -16.08 5.97 10.18
N THR A 228 -14.77 6.12 10.07
CA THR A 228 -13.92 6.60 11.17
C THR A 228 -14.30 8.01 11.63
N LYS A 229 -14.74 8.90 10.73
CA LYS A 229 -15.30 10.21 11.11
C LYS A 229 -16.57 10.06 11.97
N ARG A 230 -17.48 9.18 11.59
CA ARG A 230 -18.74 8.94 12.34
C ARG A 230 -18.53 8.25 13.67
N LEU A 231 -17.49 7.43 13.80
CA LEU A 231 -17.11 6.78 15.05
C LEU A 231 -16.34 7.71 15.99
N GLY A 232 -16.17 8.99 15.64
CA GLY A 232 -15.41 9.95 16.46
C GLY A 232 -13.90 9.72 16.44
N MET A 233 -13.37 8.84 15.57
CA MET A 233 -11.95 8.54 15.44
C MET A 233 -11.20 9.58 14.58
N ARG A 234 -11.92 10.59 14.09
CA ARG A 234 -11.37 11.71 13.33
C ARG A 234 -12.08 12.98 13.78
N GLY A 235 -11.33 14.06 13.99
CA GLY A 235 -11.93 15.38 14.24
C GLY A 235 -12.85 15.80 13.09
N ALA A 236 -13.89 16.57 13.40
CA ALA A 236 -14.93 16.96 12.44
C ALA A 236 -14.38 17.69 11.18
N SER A 237 -13.27 18.42 11.34
CA SER A 237 -12.53 19.15 10.31
C SER A 237 -11.16 18.53 9.96
N ALA A 238 -10.80 17.40 10.57
CA ALA A 238 -9.45 16.84 10.42
C ALA A 238 -9.26 16.17 9.05
N SER A 239 -8.32 16.69 8.26
CA SER A 239 -7.80 16.04 7.05
C SER A 239 -6.93 14.82 7.37
N ILE A 240 -6.47 14.72 8.63
CA ILE A 240 -5.56 13.70 9.16
C ILE A 240 -6.35 12.75 10.09
N GLY A 241 -6.01 11.46 10.07
CA GLY A 241 -6.59 10.46 10.96
C GLY A 241 -6.48 9.03 10.41
N PRO A 242 -7.07 8.03 11.10
CA PRO A 242 -6.73 6.62 10.92
C PRO A 242 -7.05 6.10 9.52
N ARG A 243 -6.06 5.54 8.82
CA ARG A 243 -6.16 5.08 7.43
C ARG A 243 -6.46 3.58 7.40
N LEU A 244 -6.97 3.12 6.28
CA LEU A 244 -7.23 1.68 6.08
C LEU A 244 -5.93 0.85 6.21
N HIS A 245 -4.80 1.38 5.72
CA HIS A 245 -3.50 0.73 5.86
C HIS A 245 -3.02 0.62 7.32
N ASP A 246 -3.56 1.44 8.22
CA ASP A 246 -3.17 1.42 9.62
C ASP A 246 -3.71 0.16 10.35
N LEU A 247 -4.73 -0.51 9.80
CA LEU A 247 -5.16 -1.85 10.26
C LEU A 247 -4.03 -2.89 10.08
N ARG A 248 -3.30 -2.83 8.97
CA ARG A 248 -2.12 -3.69 8.73
C ARG A 248 -0.99 -3.36 9.70
N HIS A 249 -0.74 -2.07 9.94
CA HIS A 249 0.26 -1.65 10.91
C HIS A 249 -0.10 -2.16 12.31
N THR A 250 -1.37 -2.11 12.68
CA THR A 250 -1.88 -2.63 13.95
C THR A 250 -1.63 -4.13 14.10
N MET A 251 -1.97 -4.93 13.08
CA MET A 251 -1.70 -6.38 13.09
C MET A 251 -0.21 -6.67 13.29
N ALA A 252 0.65 -6.00 12.51
CA ALA A 252 2.10 -6.22 12.59
C ALA A 252 2.68 -5.86 13.97
N VAL A 253 2.22 -4.75 14.56
CA VAL A 253 2.61 -4.33 15.91
C VAL A 253 2.14 -5.35 16.95
N GLU A 254 0.89 -5.83 16.86
CA GLU A 254 0.35 -6.79 17.82
C GLU A 254 1.08 -8.14 17.77
N VAL A 255 1.46 -8.62 16.58
CA VAL A 255 2.28 -9.84 16.44
C VAL A 255 3.62 -9.65 17.15
N LEU A 256 4.28 -8.50 16.99
CA LEU A 256 5.53 -8.21 17.67
C LEU A 256 5.33 -8.12 19.19
N ARG A 257 4.30 -7.42 19.65
CA ARG A 257 3.94 -7.28 21.07
C ARG A 257 3.76 -8.63 21.74
N ARG A 258 3.01 -9.53 21.10
CA ARG A 258 2.83 -10.92 21.56
C ARG A 258 4.12 -11.71 21.59
N CYS A 259 5.04 -11.47 20.66
CA CYS A 259 6.35 -12.13 20.70
C CYS A 259 7.18 -11.63 21.88
N TYR A 260 7.15 -10.34 22.20
CA TYR A 260 7.79 -9.80 23.39
C TYR A 260 7.19 -10.37 24.68
N SER A 261 5.85 -10.38 24.81
CA SER A 261 5.18 -10.84 26.03
C SER A 261 5.31 -12.35 26.29
N THR A 262 5.49 -13.16 25.25
CA THR A 262 5.68 -14.63 25.37
C THR A 262 7.15 -15.06 25.51
N GLY A 263 8.09 -14.10 25.58
CA GLY A 263 9.52 -14.38 25.69
C GLY A 263 10.18 -14.89 24.40
N ALA A 264 9.42 -15.07 23.32
CA ALA A 264 9.94 -15.45 22.01
C ALA A 264 10.94 -14.40 21.49
N ASP A 265 11.95 -14.83 20.73
CA ASP A 265 12.95 -13.93 20.17
C ASP A 265 12.35 -13.08 19.02
N PRO A 266 12.18 -11.75 19.19
CA PRO A 266 11.59 -10.88 18.18
C PRO A 266 12.47 -10.81 16.94
N GLU A 267 13.81 -10.85 17.09
CA GLU A 267 14.74 -10.79 15.97
C GLU A 267 14.59 -12.00 15.05
N ARG A 268 14.37 -13.19 15.63
CA ARG A 268 14.07 -14.41 14.88
C ARG A 268 12.69 -14.38 14.23
N ARG A 269 11.74 -13.63 14.79
CA ARG A 269 10.38 -13.50 14.23
C ARG A 269 10.29 -12.50 13.08
N LEU A 270 11.15 -11.47 13.06
CA LEU A 270 11.11 -10.39 12.06
C LEU A 270 11.19 -10.90 10.60
N PRO A 271 12.08 -11.84 10.23
CA PRO A 271 12.10 -12.39 8.86
C PRO A 271 10.81 -13.12 8.48
N ALA A 272 10.23 -13.88 9.41
CA ALA A 272 8.97 -14.59 9.18
C ALA A 272 7.81 -13.60 8.99
N LEU A 273 7.71 -12.59 9.87
CA LEU A 273 6.70 -11.53 9.75
C LEU A 273 6.89 -10.70 8.47
N SER A 274 8.13 -10.39 8.10
CA SER A 274 8.48 -9.70 6.85
C SER A 274 7.98 -10.47 5.62
N THR A 275 8.19 -11.79 5.62
CA THR A 275 7.74 -12.69 4.55
C THR A 275 6.22 -12.78 4.50
N TYR A 276 5.56 -12.96 5.65
CA TYR A 276 4.10 -13.00 5.78
C TYR A 276 3.45 -11.71 5.29
N LEU A 277 4.02 -10.56 5.65
CA LEU A 277 3.59 -9.24 5.21
C LEU A 277 3.95 -8.96 3.73
N GLY A 278 4.83 -9.75 3.11
CA GLY A 278 5.32 -9.52 1.75
C GLY A 278 6.13 -8.22 1.65
N HIS A 279 7.03 -7.97 2.60
CA HIS A 279 7.99 -6.87 2.55
C HIS A 279 9.17 -7.23 1.66
N THR A 280 9.58 -6.31 0.79
CA THR A 280 10.72 -6.52 -0.11
C THR A 280 12.06 -6.19 0.55
N HIS A 281 12.03 -5.44 1.65
CA HIS A 281 13.18 -5.14 2.48
C HIS A 281 12.79 -5.31 3.95
N LEU A 282 13.66 -5.94 4.74
CA LEU A 282 13.45 -6.20 6.16
C LEU A 282 13.32 -4.89 6.97
N THR A 283 13.95 -3.81 6.49
CA THR A 283 13.86 -2.47 7.09
C THR A 283 12.42 -1.95 7.23
N TYR A 284 11.49 -2.39 6.38
CA TYR A 284 10.07 -2.05 6.51
C TYR A 284 9.41 -2.71 7.72
N THR A 285 9.92 -3.87 8.17
CA THR A 285 9.44 -4.55 9.36
C THR A 285 10.11 -3.99 10.61
N TYR A 286 11.42 -3.67 10.55
CA TYR A 286 12.13 -2.96 11.63
C TYR A 286 11.48 -1.62 11.98
N TRP A 287 10.86 -0.96 11.01
CA TRP A 287 10.11 0.28 11.22
C TRP A 287 9.05 0.15 12.35
N TYR A 288 8.43 -1.02 12.52
CA TYR A 288 7.45 -1.26 13.59
C TYR A 288 8.05 -1.22 15.01
N LEU A 289 9.30 -1.65 15.16
CA LEU A 289 9.99 -1.66 16.45
C LEU A 289 10.34 -0.23 16.89
N HIS A 290 10.91 0.56 15.97
CA HIS A 290 11.45 1.87 16.32
C HIS A 290 10.41 2.99 16.46
N GLN A 291 9.18 2.80 15.96
CA GLN A 291 8.18 3.87 15.88
C GLN A 291 6.98 3.64 16.81
N ASN A 292 7.01 2.57 17.62
CA ASN A 292 5.99 2.32 18.62
C ASN A 292 6.62 2.41 20.03
N PRO A 293 6.32 3.48 20.80
CA PRO A 293 6.83 3.64 22.16
C PRO A 293 6.56 2.45 23.07
N GLY A 294 5.38 1.80 22.95
CA GLY A 294 5.04 0.61 23.74
C GLY A 294 5.95 -0.59 23.46
N LEU A 295 6.26 -0.85 22.19
CA LEU A 295 7.22 -1.91 21.82
C LEU A 295 8.64 -1.57 22.29
N MET A 296 9.03 -0.29 22.27
CA MET A 296 10.32 0.14 22.80
C MET A 296 10.41 -0.07 24.32
N THR A 297 9.33 0.20 25.07
CA THR A 297 9.26 -0.11 26.51
C THR A 297 9.41 -1.61 26.76
N GLU A 298 8.71 -2.46 26.01
CA GLU A 298 8.85 -3.93 26.13
C GLU A 298 10.26 -4.41 25.76
N ALA A 299 10.88 -3.83 24.73
CA ALA A 299 12.26 -4.13 24.36
C ALA A 299 13.26 -3.74 25.46
N VAL A 300 13.10 -2.55 26.06
CA VAL A 300 13.94 -2.08 27.18
C VAL A 300 13.77 -2.98 28.41
N ALA A 301 12.53 -3.34 28.77
CA ALA A 301 12.27 -4.24 29.90
C ALA A 301 12.97 -5.60 29.74
N ARG A 302 12.98 -6.16 28.52
CA ARG A 302 13.71 -7.40 28.22
C ARG A 302 15.22 -7.23 28.33
N LEU A 303 15.79 -6.13 27.84
CA LEU A 303 17.22 -5.83 28.00
C LEU A 303 17.59 -5.73 29.49
N GLN A 304 16.79 -5.00 30.27
CA GLN A 304 16.99 -4.87 31.71
C GLN A 304 16.92 -6.22 32.44
N HIS A 305 15.98 -7.10 32.07
CA HIS A 305 15.91 -8.45 32.64
C HIS A 305 17.11 -9.34 32.23
N ARG A 306 17.64 -9.20 31.02
CA ARG A 306 18.77 -10.01 30.53
C ARG A 306 20.11 -9.59 31.13
N TRP A 307 20.27 -8.33 31.50
CA TRP A 307 21.51 -7.77 32.07
C TRP A 307 21.40 -7.38 33.56
N GLY A 308 20.21 -7.45 34.16
CA GLY A 308 19.93 -7.08 35.55
C GLY A 308 19.82 -8.24 36.54
N ALA A 309 20.18 -9.47 36.14
CA ALA A 309 20.38 -10.55 37.10
C ALA A 309 21.69 -10.28 37.87
N PRO A 310 21.69 -10.14 39.20
CA PRO A 310 22.94 -10.12 39.97
C PRO A 310 23.63 -11.48 39.83
N VAL A 311 24.96 -11.46 39.70
CA VAL A 311 25.83 -12.64 39.86
C VAL A 311 25.70 -13.19 41.27
#